data_AF-A0AAN8MCN9-F1
#
_entry.id   AF-A0AAN8MCN9-F1
#
_cell.length_a   1.000
_cell.length_b   1.000
_cell.length_c   1.000
_cell.angle_alpha   90.00
_cell.angle_beta   90.00
_cell.angle_gamma   90.00
#
_symmetry.space_group_name_H-M   'P 1'
#
loop_
_entity.id
_entity.type
_entity.pdbx_description
1 polymer ?
#
loop_
_entity_poly.entity_id
_entity_poly.type
_entity_poly.pdbx_seq_one_letter_code
_entity_poly.pdbx_strand_id
1 'polypeptide(L)'
;MDTTVVLIWLSMVVTILSRLHADRNVYPSAGVLFVHVLEREYFKGEFPPYPKPGDSSNDPITFNTNLMGYPDRPGWLRYIQRTPHSDGVLYGSPTAEHMGKATIIEITAYNRRTFETARHNLVINIMSTEEYPLPYQAEFYIKNMNVEEMLASEVLGDFLGAVKNVWQPERLNAINITSALDRGGRVPLPINNLKEGVYVMVGADVQFSSCLREVENPHNQLRCSQEMEPVISCDKKFRAQFDIDWCKINLVDITKVIMIHSNRPDPGTGVLPDIGEYNPPPESLKSRDFFADFLITLAVPSAVAMVLFSVLGYSMCCRREGVDKRNMQTADIQLVHHSSIQKSTKELRSMSKNREISWPLSTLPVFSQSGEVVPPIHPDNYETTSMPLMQTQTNLQNQIQIPQQQPSG
;
A
#
# COMPACT_ATOMS: atom_id res chain seq x y z
N MET A 1 26.71 -42.79 -42.16
CA MET A 1 26.16 -41.95 -41.08
C MET A 1 26.23 -42.79 -39.82
N ASP A 2 27.18 -42.47 -38.95
CA ASP A 2 27.57 -43.33 -37.84
C ASP A 2 26.44 -43.46 -36.82
N THR A 3 26.19 -44.70 -36.39
CA THR A 3 25.18 -45.07 -35.38
C THR A 3 25.35 -44.32 -34.06
N THR A 4 26.58 -43.87 -33.77
CA THR A 4 26.93 -43.02 -32.63
C THR A 4 26.35 -41.61 -32.74
N VAL A 5 26.34 -41.02 -33.95
CA VAL A 5 25.74 -39.70 -34.20
C VAL A 5 24.22 -39.77 -34.03
N VAL A 6 23.60 -40.87 -34.49
CA VAL A 6 22.16 -41.10 -34.33
C VAL A 6 21.77 -41.28 -32.87
N LEU A 7 22.58 -41.99 -32.07
CA LEU A 7 22.39 -42.16 -30.62
C LEU A 7 22.54 -40.85 -29.83
N ILE A 8 23.51 -40.00 -30.20
CA ILE A 8 23.70 -38.68 -29.58
C ILE A 8 22.53 -37.76 -29.93
N TRP A 9 22.08 -37.75 -31.19
CA TRP A 9 20.90 -36.99 -31.62
C TRP A 9 19.62 -37.49 -30.93
N LEU A 10 19.40 -38.80 -30.83
CA LEU A 10 18.27 -39.37 -30.09
C LEU A 10 18.33 -39.03 -28.60
N SER A 11 19.51 -39.10 -27.97
CA SER A 11 19.69 -38.71 -26.58
C SER A 11 19.41 -37.23 -26.36
N MET A 12 19.90 -36.35 -27.23
CA MET A 12 19.58 -34.92 -27.17
C MET A 12 18.08 -34.67 -27.37
N VAL A 13 17.45 -35.28 -28.37
CA VAL A 13 16.03 -35.15 -28.66
C VAL A 13 15.17 -35.68 -27.51
N VAL A 14 15.53 -36.80 -26.89
CA VAL A 14 14.86 -37.34 -25.71
C VAL A 14 15.04 -36.42 -24.50
N THR A 15 16.22 -35.82 -24.32
CA THR A 15 16.48 -34.87 -23.22
C THR A 15 15.73 -33.55 -23.42
N ILE A 16 15.58 -33.10 -24.68
CA ILE A 16 14.81 -31.91 -25.04
C ILE A 16 13.30 -32.17 -24.90
N LEU A 17 12.80 -33.34 -25.33
CA LEU A 17 11.40 -33.75 -25.19
C LEU A 17 11.00 -34.03 -23.74
N SER A 18 11.91 -34.50 -22.88
CA SER A 18 11.62 -34.73 -21.45
C SER A 18 11.63 -33.45 -20.61
N ARG A 19 12.09 -32.32 -21.15
CA ARG A 19 11.88 -30.97 -20.58
C ARG A 19 10.66 -30.24 -21.16
N LEU A 20 9.81 -30.92 -21.93
CA LEU A 20 8.43 -30.45 -22.11
C LEU A 20 7.79 -30.44 -20.72
N HIS A 21 7.46 -29.24 -20.27
CA HIS A 21 7.02 -28.96 -18.92
C HIS A 21 5.87 -29.90 -18.56
N ALA A 22 6.11 -30.82 -17.63
CA ALA A 22 5.06 -31.69 -17.15
C ALA A 22 4.05 -30.82 -16.38
N ASP A 23 2.83 -30.74 -16.90
CA ASP A 23 1.73 -30.06 -16.22
C ASP A 23 1.54 -30.70 -14.83
N ARG A 24 1.59 -29.87 -13.77
CA ARG A 24 1.46 -30.36 -12.40
C ARG A 24 -0.02 -30.47 -12.06
N ASN A 25 -0.51 -31.70 -11.88
CA ASN A 25 -1.90 -31.96 -11.51
C ASN A 25 -2.07 -31.94 -9.99
N VAL A 26 -3.09 -31.22 -9.50
CA VAL A 26 -3.51 -31.19 -8.09
C VAL A 26 -5.00 -31.44 -7.96
N TYR A 27 -5.41 -32.05 -6.84
CA TYR A 27 -6.78 -32.51 -6.62
C TYR A 27 -7.35 -31.95 -5.31
N PRO A 28 -7.71 -30.66 -5.23
CA PRO A 28 -8.34 -30.11 -4.03
C PRO A 28 -9.80 -30.55 -3.90
N SER A 29 -10.31 -30.51 -2.68
CA SER A 29 -11.70 -30.85 -2.36
C SER A 29 -12.57 -29.58 -2.25
N ALA A 30 -13.79 -29.62 -2.77
CA ALA A 30 -14.73 -28.50 -2.69
C ALA A 30 -15.04 -28.13 -1.23
N GLY A 31 -15.05 -26.84 -0.90
CA GLY A 31 -15.32 -26.35 0.45
C GLY A 31 -14.18 -26.56 1.45
N VAL A 32 -13.00 -27.01 1.01
CA VAL A 32 -11.80 -27.11 1.86
C VAL A 32 -10.75 -26.13 1.35
N LEU A 33 -9.98 -25.54 2.25
CA LEU A 33 -8.88 -24.65 1.91
C LEU A 33 -7.82 -25.41 1.08
N PHE A 34 -7.63 -24.97 -0.15
CA PHE A 34 -6.52 -25.34 -1.01
C PHE A 34 -5.33 -24.42 -0.73
N VAL A 35 -4.14 -25.01 -0.61
CA VAL A 35 -2.87 -24.29 -0.47
C VAL A 35 -1.83 -24.96 -1.37
N HIS A 36 -1.15 -24.17 -2.19
CA HIS A 36 -0.09 -24.62 -3.08
C HIS A 36 1.09 -23.64 -3.06
N VAL A 37 2.26 -24.14 -2.68
CA VAL A 37 3.48 -23.34 -2.57
C VAL A 37 4.22 -23.33 -3.91
N LEU A 38 4.57 -22.12 -4.35
CA LEU A 38 5.43 -21.86 -5.48
C LEU A 38 6.87 -21.71 -4.96
N GLU A 39 7.55 -22.85 -4.88
CA GLU A 39 8.92 -22.96 -4.39
C GLU A 39 9.88 -22.17 -5.30
N ARG A 40 10.52 -21.15 -4.76
CA ARG A 40 11.40 -20.27 -5.52
C ARG A 40 12.61 -21.02 -6.08
N GLU A 41 13.17 -21.93 -5.30
CA GLU A 41 14.33 -22.75 -5.68
C GLU A 41 14.03 -23.63 -6.90
N TYR A 42 12.80 -24.11 -7.03
CA TYR A 42 12.35 -24.87 -8.20
C TYR A 42 12.42 -24.00 -9.47
N PHE A 43 11.78 -22.82 -9.46
CA PHE A 43 11.76 -21.94 -10.63
C PHE A 43 13.12 -21.30 -10.93
N LYS A 44 13.99 -21.16 -9.92
CA LYS A 44 15.38 -20.73 -10.13
C LYS A 44 16.13 -21.68 -11.09
N GLY A 45 15.82 -22.98 -11.05
CA GLY A 45 16.39 -23.98 -11.95
C GLY A 45 15.91 -23.89 -13.40
N GLU A 46 14.85 -23.11 -13.68
CA GLU A 46 14.19 -23.04 -14.99
C GLU A 46 14.62 -21.82 -15.82
N PHE A 47 15.29 -20.84 -15.22
CA PHE A 47 15.78 -19.65 -15.93
C PHE A 47 17.05 -19.94 -16.75
N PRO A 48 17.11 -19.54 -18.04
CA PRO A 48 18.30 -19.68 -18.87
C PRO A 48 19.20 -18.42 -18.80
N PRO A 49 20.52 -18.53 -18.54
CA PRO A 49 21.33 -19.74 -18.55
C PRO A 49 21.18 -20.53 -17.25
N TYR A 50 20.89 -21.83 -17.39
CA TYR A 50 20.67 -22.71 -16.26
C TYR A 50 21.82 -22.61 -15.25
N PRO A 51 21.52 -22.40 -13.95
CA PRO A 51 22.54 -22.17 -12.94
C PRO A 51 23.51 -23.35 -12.89
N LYS A 52 24.82 -23.05 -12.86
CA LYS A 52 25.86 -24.08 -12.68
C LYS A 52 25.75 -24.65 -11.25
N PRO A 53 26.05 -25.94 -11.04
CA PRO A 53 26.09 -26.50 -9.69
C PRO A 53 27.05 -25.68 -8.81
N GLY A 54 26.53 -25.06 -7.76
CA GLY A 54 27.25 -24.12 -6.89
C GLY A 54 26.87 -22.64 -7.04
N ASP A 55 25.98 -22.28 -7.95
CA ASP A 55 25.46 -20.90 -8.06
C ASP A 55 24.44 -20.60 -6.94
N SER A 56 24.94 -20.04 -5.85
CA SER A 56 24.15 -19.59 -4.69
C SER A 56 23.59 -18.18 -4.85
N SER A 57 23.39 -17.68 -6.09
CA SER A 57 22.78 -16.36 -6.27
C SER A 57 21.37 -16.32 -5.68
N ASN A 58 21.14 -15.45 -4.70
CA ASN A 58 19.83 -15.28 -4.05
C ASN A 58 18.95 -14.33 -4.87
N ASP A 59 18.56 -14.77 -6.06
CA ASP A 59 17.87 -13.91 -7.00
C ASP A 59 16.45 -13.54 -6.53
N PRO A 60 16.05 -12.27 -6.69
CA PRO A 60 14.68 -11.84 -6.45
C PRO A 60 13.77 -12.39 -7.57
N ILE A 61 12.84 -13.27 -7.22
CA ILE A 61 11.89 -13.89 -8.15
C ILE A 61 10.47 -13.51 -7.72
N THR A 62 9.67 -13.05 -8.68
CA THR A 62 8.24 -12.76 -8.47
C THR A 62 7.39 -13.63 -9.36
N PHE A 63 6.23 -14.05 -8.87
CA PHE A 63 5.29 -14.87 -9.63
C PHE A 63 4.08 -14.06 -10.10
N ASN A 64 3.67 -14.30 -11.33
CA ASN A 64 2.35 -13.95 -11.82
C ASN A 64 1.54 -15.23 -12.02
N THR A 65 0.29 -15.25 -11.60
CA THR A 65 -0.55 -16.44 -11.63
C THR A 65 -1.91 -16.06 -12.18
N ASN A 66 -2.27 -16.61 -13.34
CA ASN A 66 -3.47 -16.24 -14.08
C ASN A 66 -4.23 -17.48 -14.53
N LEU A 67 -5.55 -17.37 -14.71
CA LEU A 67 -6.31 -18.41 -15.38
C LEU A 67 -5.88 -18.48 -16.85
N MET A 68 -5.65 -19.68 -17.38
CA MET A 68 -5.20 -19.87 -18.76
C MET A 68 -6.12 -19.13 -19.75
N GLY A 69 -5.55 -18.19 -20.52
CA GLY A 69 -6.28 -17.36 -21.48
C GLY A 69 -6.95 -16.11 -20.91
N TYR A 70 -6.79 -15.82 -19.61
CA TYR A 70 -7.37 -14.66 -18.95
C TYR A 70 -6.31 -13.90 -18.14
N PRO A 71 -6.47 -12.57 -17.94
CA PRO A 71 -5.54 -11.80 -17.12
C PRO A 71 -5.72 -12.03 -15.61
N ASP A 72 -6.90 -12.49 -15.20
CA ASP A 72 -7.27 -12.65 -13.79
C ASP A 72 -7.23 -14.13 -13.35
N ARG A 73 -7.17 -14.33 -12.03
CA ARG A 73 -7.35 -15.65 -11.40
C ARG A 73 -8.83 -15.98 -11.26
N PRO A 74 -9.20 -17.27 -11.07
CA PRO A 74 -10.54 -17.62 -10.59
C PRO A 74 -10.85 -16.87 -9.29
N GLY A 75 -12.09 -16.39 -9.12
CA GLY A 75 -12.46 -15.55 -7.97
C GLY A 75 -12.27 -16.20 -6.60
N TRP A 76 -12.19 -17.53 -6.54
CA TRP A 76 -11.92 -18.28 -5.32
C TRP A 76 -10.43 -18.41 -4.96
N LEU A 77 -9.52 -18.19 -5.93
CA LEU A 77 -8.08 -18.42 -5.80
C LEU A 77 -7.32 -17.09 -5.63
N ARG A 78 -6.52 -17.02 -4.57
CA ARG A 78 -5.70 -15.86 -4.21
C ARG A 78 -4.21 -16.22 -4.28
N TYR A 79 -3.39 -15.19 -4.43
CA TYR A 79 -1.94 -15.29 -4.47
C TYR A 79 -1.35 -14.32 -3.45
N ILE A 80 -0.36 -14.78 -2.69
CA ILE A 80 0.41 -13.93 -1.78
C ILE A 80 1.90 -14.25 -1.91
N GLN A 81 2.71 -13.21 -1.86
CA GLN A 81 4.17 -13.29 -1.74
C GLN A 81 4.67 -12.03 -1.05
N ARG A 82 5.28 -12.18 0.12
CA ARG A 82 5.71 -11.02 0.94
C ARG A 82 6.92 -10.31 0.36
N THR A 83 7.91 -11.07 -0.10
CA THR A 83 9.13 -10.53 -0.67
C THR A 83 9.50 -11.28 -1.95
N PRO A 84 10.23 -10.65 -2.88
CA PRO A 84 10.80 -11.37 -4.02
C PRO A 84 11.78 -12.50 -3.65
N HIS A 85 12.17 -12.62 -2.38
CA HIS A 85 13.06 -13.68 -1.89
C HIS A 85 12.32 -14.78 -1.13
N SER A 86 11.02 -14.62 -0.89
CA SER A 86 10.17 -15.65 -0.29
C SER A 86 9.42 -16.41 -1.37
N ASP A 87 9.00 -17.62 -1.03
CA ASP A 87 8.10 -18.41 -1.86
C ASP A 87 6.77 -17.69 -2.07
N GLY A 88 6.13 -17.99 -3.19
CA GLY A 88 4.75 -17.59 -3.46
C GLY A 88 3.78 -18.63 -2.93
N VAL A 89 2.58 -18.23 -2.52
CA VAL A 89 1.54 -19.17 -2.08
C VAL A 89 0.25 -18.87 -2.82
N LEU A 90 -0.27 -19.89 -3.50
CA LEU A 90 -1.62 -19.93 -4.06
C LEU A 90 -2.55 -20.57 -3.04
N TYR A 91 -3.61 -19.88 -2.66
CA TYR A 91 -4.55 -20.39 -1.67
C TYR A 91 -5.98 -19.93 -1.94
N GLY A 92 -6.96 -20.72 -1.51
CA GLY A 92 -8.35 -20.41 -1.74
C GLY A 92 -9.27 -21.59 -1.50
N SER A 93 -10.57 -21.39 -1.67
CA SER A 93 -11.59 -22.38 -1.34
C SER A 93 -12.49 -22.62 -2.55
N PRO A 94 -12.27 -23.70 -3.32
CA PRO A 94 -13.12 -23.99 -4.47
C PRO A 94 -14.54 -24.34 -4.01
N THR A 95 -15.56 -23.88 -4.74
CA THR A 95 -16.97 -24.22 -4.47
C THR A 95 -17.44 -25.39 -5.33
N ALA A 96 -18.58 -25.97 -4.98
CA ALA A 96 -19.24 -27.05 -5.71
C ALA A 96 -19.51 -26.72 -7.20
N GLU A 97 -19.68 -25.44 -7.54
CA GLU A 97 -19.89 -24.95 -8.91
C GLU A 97 -18.69 -25.21 -9.83
N HIS A 98 -17.50 -25.35 -9.26
CA HIS A 98 -16.27 -25.55 -9.99
C HIS A 98 -15.92 -27.04 -10.20
N MET A 99 -16.80 -27.95 -9.79
CA MET A 99 -16.60 -29.39 -9.96
C MET A 99 -16.63 -29.81 -11.44
N GLY A 100 -15.86 -30.86 -11.77
CA GLY A 100 -15.88 -31.48 -13.10
C GLY A 100 -15.18 -30.72 -14.23
N LYS A 101 -14.72 -29.49 -13.98
CA LYS A 101 -13.92 -28.70 -14.95
C LYS A 101 -12.50 -28.48 -14.41
N ALA A 102 -11.52 -29.01 -15.13
CA ALA A 102 -10.12 -28.75 -14.84
C ALA A 102 -9.83 -27.25 -15.00
N THR A 103 -9.33 -26.61 -13.95
CA THR A 103 -8.94 -25.20 -13.96
C THR A 103 -7.43 -25.12 -14.15
N ILE A 104 -6.98 -24.54 -15.26
CA ILE A 104 -5.55 -24.43 -15.59
C ILE A 104 -5.05 -23.04 -15.21
N ILE A 105 -4.09 -22.98 -14.29
CA ILE A 105 -3.44 -21.74 -13.87
C ILE A 105 -2.06 -21.65 -14.53
N GLU A 106 -1.84 -20.61 -15.33
CA GLU A 106 -0.53 -20.27 -15.88
C GLU A 106 0.27 -19.52 -14.81
N ILE A 107 1.38 -20.11 -14.38
CA ILE A 107 2.33 -19.54 -13.42
C ILE A 107 3.53 -19.05 -14.20
N THR A 108 3.74 -17.74 -14.22
CA THR A 108 4.92 -17.11 -14.80
C THR A 108 5.83 -16.61 -13.68
N ALA A 109 6.98 -17.25 -13.50
CA ALA A 109 8.04 -16.76 -12.63
C ALA A 109 8.90 -15.76 -13.40
N TYR A 110 9.27 -14.66 -12.75
CA TYR A 110 10.07 -13.59 -13.31
C TYR A 110 11.25 -13.29 -12.40
N ASN A 111 12.47 -13.45 -12.93
CA ASN A 111 13.68 -13.05 -12.23
C ASN A 111 13.86 -11.53 -12.38
N ARG A 112 13.76 -10.78 -11.27
CA ARG A 112 13.87 -9.31 -11.30
C ARG A 112 15.29 -8.81 -11.54
N ARG A 113 16.31 -9.68 -11.46
CA ARG A 113 17.71 -9.35 -11.74
C ARG A 113 18.08 -9.60 -13.19
N THR A 114 17.74 -10.76 -13.74
CA THR A 114 18.11 -11.15 -15.12
C THR A 114 17.04 -10.85 -16.16
N PHE A 115 15.81 -10.54 -15.71
CA PHE A 115 14.63 -10.34 -16.55
C PHE A 115 14.15 -11.58 -17.30
N GLU A 116 14.71 -12.75 -16.98
CA GLU A 116 14.27 -14.03 -17.53
C GLU A 116 12.92 -14.45 -16.96
N THR A 117 12.16 -15.20 -17.76
CA THR A 117 10.84 -15.73 -17.38
C THR A 117 10.81 -17.23 -17.55
N ALA A 118 10.13 -17.92 -16.64
CA ALA A 118 9.82 -19.34 -16.71
C ALA A 118 8.31 -19.52 -16.54
N ARG A 119 7.70 -20.41 -17.31
CA ARG A 119 6.24 -20.59 -17.33
C ARG A 119 5.87 -22.03 -17.02
N HIS A 120 4.95 -22.25 -16.10
CA HIS A 120 4.44 -23.57 -15.75
C HIS A 120 2.93 -23.56 -15.67
N ASN A 121 2.30 -24.66 -16.07
CA ASN A 121 0.87 -24.84 -15.91
C ASN A 121 0.58 -25.69 -14.67
N LEU A 122 -0.32 -25.19 -13.82
CA LEU A 122 -0.89 -25.93 -12.71
C LEU A 122 -2.33 -26.31 -13.07
N VAL A 123 -2.60 -27.61 -13.14
CA VAL A 123 -3.92 -28.14 -13.46
C VAL A 123 -4.63 -28.52 -12.17
N ILE A 124 -5.70 -27.81 -11.84
CA ILE A 124 -6.48 -27.97 -10.61
C ILE A 124 -7.77 -28.74 -10.93
N ASN A 125 -7.91 -29.93 -10.35
CA ASN A 125 -9.06 -30.82 -10.52
C ASN A 125 -9.85 -30.92 -9.21
N ILE A 126 -11.00 -30.24 -9.14
CA ILE A 126 -11.76 -30.14 -7.89
C ILE A 126 -12.60 -31.40 -7.66
N MET A 127 -12.39 -32.03 -6.50
CA MET A 127 -13.11 -33.23 -6.05
C MET A 127 -14.35 -32.86 -5.23
N SER A 128 -15.36 -33.74 -5.26
CA SER A 128 -16.57 -33.60 -4.45
C SER A 128 -16.32 -33.92 -2.98
N THR A 129 -17.01 -33.19 -2.10
CA THR A 129 -17.04 -33.40 -0.64
C THR A 129 -18.43 -33.76 -0.13
N GLU A 130 -19.37 -34.11 -1.01
CA GLU A 130 -20.75 -34.46 -0.65
C GLU A 130 -20.83 -35.64 0.33
N GLU A 131 -19.86 -36.55 0.29
CA GLU A 131 -19.79 -37.67 1.23
C GLU A 131 -19.54 -37.19 2.68
N TYR A 132 -18.88 -36.04 2.85
CA TYR A 132 -18.31 -35.59 4.13
C TYR A 132 -18.58 -34.09 4.39
N PRO A 133 -19.86 -33.70 4.60
CA PRO A 133 -20.21 -32.31 4.82
C PRO A 133 -19.68 -31.77 6.15
N LEU A 134 -19.30 -30.49 6.16
CA LEU A 134 -18.89 -29.73 7.34
C LEU A 134 -19.92 -28.61 7.62
N PRO A 135 -21.11 -28.96 8.15
CA PRO A 135 -22.23 -28.02 8.29
C PRO A 135 -22.02 -26.93 9.35
N TYR A 136 -21.13 -27.16 10.31
CA TYR A 136 -20.85 -26.19 11.37
C TYR A 136 -19.53 -25.49 11.08
N GLN A 137 -19.56 -24.18 10.91
CA GLN A 137 -18.39 -23.37 10.60
C GLN A 137 -18.17 -22.32 11.69
N ALA A 138 -16.93 -22.23 12.17
CA ALA A 138 -16.50 -21.21 13.10
C ALA A 138 -15.42 -20.35 12.43
N GLU A 139 -15.61 -19.04 12.43
CA GLU A 139 -14.64 -18.08 11.94
C GLU A 139 -13.89 -17.44 13.10
N PHE A 140 -12.57 -17.57 13.10
CA PHE A 140 -11.68 -17.05 14.12
C PHE A 140 -10.89 -15.86 13.58
N TYR A 141 -10.86 -14.76 14.33
CA TYR A 141 -9.96 -13.64 14.03
C TYR A 141 -8.71 -13.71 14.91
N ILE A 142 -7.54 -13.90 14.27
CA ILE A 142 -6.24 -14.02 14.94
C ILE A 142 -5.46 -12.73 14.68
N LYS A 143 -5.16 -11.98 15.75
CA LYS A 143 -4.51 -10.65 15.66
C LYS A 143 -3.01 -10.72 15.38
N ASN A 144 -2.33 -11.74 15.89
CA ASN A 144 -0.86 -11.85 15.88
C ASN A 144 -0.30 -12.65 14.69
N MET A 145 -1.07 -12.81 13.61
CA MET A 145 -0.66 -13.59 12.43
C MET A 145 -0.94 -12.86 11.12
N ASN A 146 -0.07 -13.10 10.14
CA ASN A 146 -0.31 -12.75 8.74
C ASN A 146 -0.81 -13.98 7.98
N VAL A 147 -1.39 -13.77 6.79
CA VAL A 147 -1.88 -14.87 5.95
C VAL A 147 -0.76 -15.84 5.57
N GLU A 148 0.41 -15.34 5.14
CA GLU A 148 1.56 -16.18 4.75
C GLU A 148 2.09 -17.07 5.89
N GLU A 149 2.06 -16.57 7.12
CA GLU A 149 2.57 -17.25 8.31
C GLU A 149 1.55 -18.29 8.78
N MET A 150 0.25 -17.96 8.68
CA MET A 150 -0.85 -18.89 8.97
C MET A 150 -0.97 -20.01 7.92
N LEU A 151 -0.60 -19.76 6.66
CA LEU A 151 -0.63 -20.76 5.58
C LEU A 151 0.52 -21.77 5.66
N ALA A 152 1.52 -21.55 6.51
CA ALA A 152 2.56 -22.54 6.75
C ALA A 152 1.94 -23.82 7.33
N SER A 153 2.33 -24.98 6.79
CA SER A 153 1.72 -26.28 7.13
C SER A 153 1.79 -26.60 8.63
N GLU A 154 2.91 -26.26 9.27
CA GLU A 154 3.12 -26.44 10.72
C GLU A 154 2.16 -25.57 11.53
N VAL A 155 2.11 -24.27 11.23
CA VAL A 155 1.28 -23.29 11.96
C VAL A 155 -0.21 -23.57 11.78
N LEU A 156 -0.64 -23.86 10.55
CA LEU A 156 -2.02 -24.24 10.27
C LEU A 156 -2.40 -25.54 10.98
N GLY A 157 -1.48 -26.53 11.00
CA GLY A 157 -1.65 -27.79 11.70
C GLY A 157 -1.80 -27.60 13.22
N ASP A 158 -0.95 -26.78 13.83
CA ASP A 158 -1.00 -26.44 15.25
C ASP A 158 -2.33 -25.76 15.61
N PHE A 159 -2.77 -24.81 14.79
CA PHE A 159 -4.04 -24.12 14.98
C PHE A 159 -5.23 -25.09 14.88
N LEU A 160 -5.30 -25.91 13.83
CA LEU A 160 -6.36 -26.90 13.67
C LEU A 160 -6.33 -27.94 14.81
N GLY A 161 -5.15 -28.30 15.31
CA GLY A 161 -4.98 -29.13 16.50
C GLY A 161 -5.57 -28.48 17.76
N ALA A 162 -5.29 -27.19 17.99
CA ALA A 162 -5.86 -26.44 19.10
C ALA A 162 -7.40 -26.35 19.01
N VAL A 163 -7.93 -26.07 17.81
CA VAL A 163 -9.39 -26.06 17.57
C VAL A 163 -10.00 -27.44 17.81
N LYS A 164 -9.37 -28.52 17.31
CA LYS A 164 -9.81 -29.89 17.52
C LYS A 164 -9.87 -30.26 19.01
N ASN A 165 -8.90 -29.80 19.81
CA ASN A 165 -8.85 -30.01 21.26
C ASN A 165 -9.94 -29.26 22.05
N VAL A 166 -10.58 -28.26 21.45
CA VAL A 166 -11.65 -27.46 22.07
C VAL A 166 -13.02 -27.87 21.57
N TRP A 167 -13.14 -28.12 20.27
CA TRP A 167 -14.40 -28.46 19.63
C TRP A 167 -14.71 -29.97 19.72
N GLN A 168 -13.68 -30.83 19.71
CA GLN A 168 -13.79 -32.30 19.73
C GLN A 168 -14.62 -32.92 18.58
N PRO A 169 -14.41 -32.52 17.31
CA PRO A 169 -15.05 -33.15 16.17
C PRO A 169 -14.38 -34.47 15.78
N GLU A 170 -15.10 -35.31 15.04
CA GLU A 170 -14.49 -36.43 14.33
C GLU A 170 -13.70 -35.89 13.12
N ARG A 171 -14.25 -34.88 12.43
CA ARG A 171 -13.63 -34.26 11.25
C ARG A 171 -13.62 -32.75 11.32
N LEU A 172 -12.47 -32.18 10.98
CA LEU A 172 -12.23 -30.75 11.04
C LEU A 172 -11.28 -30.34 9.92
N ASN A 173 -11.64 -29.32 9.15
CA ASN A 173 -10.78 -28.75 8.11
C ASN A 173 -10.88 -27.22 8.10
N ALA A 174 -9.79 -26.56 7.69
CA ALA A 174 -9.85 -25.16 7.32
C ALA A 174 -10.70 -25.02 6.05
N ILE A 175 -11.68 -24.14 6.07
CA ILE A 175 -12.58 -23.85 4.95
C ILE A 175 -12.01 -22.70 4.14
N ASN A 176 -11.64 -21.60 4.79
CA ASN A 176 -11.17 -20.38 4.13
C ASN A 176 -10.22 -19.60 5.05
N ILE A 177 -9.27 -18.87 4.45
CA ILE A 177 -8.37 -17.94 5.14
C ILE A 177 -8.42 -16.61 4.38
N THR A 178 -8.72 -15.52 5.09
CA THR A 178 -8.78 -14.18 4.51
C THR A 178 -7.97 -13.19 5.33
N SER A 179 -7.25 -12.29 4.66
CA SER A 179 -6.56 -11.20 5.36
C SER A 179 -7.58 -10.28 6.01
N ALA A 180 -7.23 -9.69 7.16
CA ALA A 180 -8.03 -8.62 7.73
C ALA A 180 -8.12 -7.40 6.80
N LEU A 181 -7.10 -7.18 5.96
CA LEU A 181 -7.07 -6.09 4.98
C LEU A 181 -8.18 -6.24 3.93
N ASP A 182 -8.43 -7.47 3.47
CA ASP A 182 -9.47 -7.77 2.47
C ASP A 182 -10.88 -7.47 3.00
N ARG A 183 -11.05 -7.36 4.32
CA ARG A 183 -12.33 -7.04 4.98
C ARG A 183 -12.44 -5.57 5.40
N GLY A 184 -11.64 -4.69 4.82
CA GLY A 184 -11.63 -3.26 5.15
C GLY A 184 -10.80 -2.94 6.39
N GLY A 185 -9.92 -3.85 6.83
CA GLY A 185 -8.89 -3.55 7.81
C GLY A 185 -7.91 -2.50 7.30
N ARG A 186 -7.28 -1.77 8.22
CA ARG A 186 -6.23 -0.80 7.87
C ARG A 186 -4.90 -1.54 7.75
N VAL A 187 -4.11 -1.18 6.74
CA VAL A 187 -2.73 -1.64 6.63
C VAL A 187 -1.97 -1.18 7.88
N PRO A 188 -1.44 -2.10 8.70
CA PRO A 188 -0.71 -1.72 9.89
C PRO A 188 0.56 -0.96 9.50
N LEU A 189 1.00 -0.04 10.35
CA LEU A 189 2.31 0.58 10.17
C LEU A 189 3.39 -0.52 10.22
N PRO A 190 4.46 -0.41 9.44
CA PRO A 190 5.57 -1.37 9.41
C PRO A 190 6.42 -1.27 10.68
N ILE A 191 5.80 -1.59 11.81
CA ILE A 191 6.40 -1.64 13.14
C ILE A 191 6.58 -3.12 13.49
N ASN A 192 7.74 -3.48 14.02
CA ASN A 192 8.03 -4.85 14.39
C ASN A 192 6.96 -5.39 15.35
N ASN A 193 6.49 -6.62 15.08
CA ASN A 193 5.45 -7.36 15.82
C ASN A 193 4.00 -6.93 15.62
N LEU A 194 3.71 -5.87 14.86
CA LEU A 194 2.34 -5.57 14.43
C LEU A 194 2.03 -6.35 13.15
N LYS A 195 1.08 -7.27 13.24
CA LYS A 195 0.61 -8.11 12.14
C LYS A 195 -0.72 -7.57 11.61
N GLU A 196 -1.07 -7.94 10.38
CA GLU A 196 -2.32 -7.51 9.74
C GLU A 196 -3.54 -8.15 10.42
N GLY A 197 -3.36 -9.37 10.93
CA GLY A 197 -4.43 -10.20 11.41
C GLY A 197 -5.05 -11.04 10.30
N VAL A 198 -5.55 -12.21 10.66
CA VAL A 198 -6.09 -13.19 9.72
C VAL A 198 -7.42 -13.75 10.24
N TYR A 199 -8.38 -13.89 9.33
CA TYR A 199 -9.61 -14.63 9.60
C TYR A 199 -9.45 -16.05 9.09
N VAL A 200 -9.61 -17.03 9.96
CA VAL A 200 -9.53 -18.46 9.64
C VAL A 200 -10.89 -19.08 9.90
N MET A 201 -11.53 -19.53 8.83
CA MET A 201 -12.80 -20.23 8.90
C MET A 201 -12.53 -21.74 8.96
N VAL A 202 -13.07 -22.40 9.97
CA VAL A 202 -12.89 -23.82 10.23
C VAL A 202 -14.24 -24.51 10.24
N GLY A 203 -14.36 -25.60 9.51
CA GLY A 203 -15.58 -26.40 9.40
C GLY A 203 -15.44 -27.72 10.14
N ALA A 204 -16.52 -28.14 10.79
CA ALA A 204 -16.63 -29.38 11.53
C ALA A 204 -17.94 -30.11 11.21
N ASP A 205 -17.94 -31.40 11.49
CA ASP A 205 -19.10 -32.29 11.37
C ASP A 205 -20.02 -32.27 12.59
N VAL A 206 -19.52 -31.84 13.75
CA VAL A 206 -20.28 -31.76 15.01
C VAL A 206 -20.63 -30.33 15.42
N GLN A 207 -21.69 -30.18 16.21
CA GLN A 207 -22.11 -28.90 16.78
C GLN A 207 -21.01 -28.26 17.65
N PHE A 208 -21.08 -26.94 17.79
CA PHE A 208 -20.13 -26.16 18.60
C PHE A 208 -20.07 -26.65 20.05
N SER A 209 -18.86 -26.77 20.59
CA SER A 209 -18.66 -27.15 21.98
C SER A 209 -19.21 -26.08 22.94
N SER A 210 -19.43 -26.47 24.20
CA SER A 210 -19.94 -25.54 25.23
C SER A 210 -19.06 -24.29 25.36
N CYS A 211 -17.73 -24.42 25.22
CA CYS A 211 -16.83 -23.28 25.26
C CYS A 211 -17.04 -22.34 24.06
N LEU A 212 -17.09 -22.85 22.83
CA LEU A 212 -17.29 -22.00 21.65
C LEU A 212 -18.62 -21.25 21.75
N ARG A 213 -19.66 -21.86 22.33
CA ARG A 213 -20.94 -21.21 22.56
C ARG A 213 -20.92 -20.12 23.65
N GLU A 214 -19.86 -20.02 24.45
CA GLU A 214 -19.70 -18.92 25.42
C GLU A 214 -19.59 -17.55 24.72
N VAL A 215 -19.19 -17.50 23.44
CA VAL A 215 -19.15 -16.24 22.68
C VAL A 215 -20.56 -15.67 22.44
N GLU A 216 -21.57 -16.53 22.33
CA GLU A 216 -22.98 -16.14 22.16
C GLU A 216 -23.66 -15.71 23.48
N ASN A 217 -22.96 -15.82 24.62
CA ASN A 217 -23.51 -15.45 25.92
C ASN A 217 -23.73 -13.93 26.00
N PRO A 218 -24.92 -13.44 26.39
CA PRO A 218 -25.22 -12.00 26.48
C PRO A 218 -24.24 -11.24 27.38
N HIS A 219 -23.69 -11.88 28.42
CA HIS A 219 -22.68 -11.23 29.27
C HIS A 219 -21.39 -10.95 28.51
N ASN A 220 -20.90 -11.91 27.71
CA ASN A 220 -19.70 -11.75 26.91
C ASN A 220 -19.93 -10.76 25.74
N GLN A 221 -21.12 -10.78 25.13
CA GLN A 221 -21.51 -9.80 24.11
C GLN A 221 -21.51 -8.37 24.67
N LEU A 222 -22.01 -8.17 25.90
CA LEU A 222 -21.97 -6.87 26.55
C LEU A 222 -20.52 -6.42 26.80
N ARG A 223 -19.64 -7.31 27.27
CA ARG A 223 -18.23 -6.98 27.49
C ARG A 223 -17.54 -6.58 26.17
N CYS A 224 -17.83 -7.28 25.08
CA CYS A 224 -17.36 -6.91 23.75
C CYS A 224 -17.86 -5.53 23.31
N SER A 225 -19.12 -5.19 23.58
CA SER A 225 -19.67 -3.86 23.27
C SER A 225 -19.02 -2.73 24.09
N GLN A 226 -18.43 -3.07 25.24
CA GLN A 226 -17.70 -2.16 26.13
C GLN A 226 -16.18 -2.18 25.88
N GLU A 227 -15.73 -2.80 24.79
CA GLU A 227 -14.31 -2.97 24.47
C GLU A 227 -13.51 -3.70 25.56
N MET A 228 -14.19 -4.56 26.35
CA MET A 228 -13.57 -5.39 27.37
C MET A 228 -13.40 -6.83 26.88
N GLU A 229 -12.24 -7.44 27.16
CA GLU A 229 -11.98 -8.85 26.79
C GLU A 229 -13.01 -9.80 27.42
N PRO A 230 -13.75 -10.63 26.66
CA PRO A 230 -14.78 -11.54 27.20
C PRO A 230 -14.18 -12.65 28.07
N VAL A 231 -14.99 -13.26 28.95
CA VAL A 231 -14.53 -14.43 29.74
C VAL A 231 -14.84 -15.68 28.94
N ILE A 232 -13.81 -16.29 28.34
CA ILE A 232 -13.93 -17.54 27.58
C ILE A 232 -13.06 -18.62 28.24
N SER A 233 -13.66 -19.76 28.57
CA SER A 233 -13.01 -20.83 29.33
C SER A 233 -11.85 -21.50 28.58
N CYS A 234 -11.95 -21.61 27.24
CA CYS A 234 -10.96 -22.25 26.39
C CYS A 234 -9.92 -21.30 25.78
N ASP A 235 -10.00 -19.99 26.02
CA ASP A 235 -9.02 -19.00 25.50
C ASP A 235 -7.57 -19.36 25.83
N LYS A 236 -7.34 -19.87 27.05
CA LYS A 236 -6.02 -20.33 27.52
C LYS A 236 -5.38 -21.41 26.65
N LYS A 237 -6.17 -22.19 25.90
CA LYS A 237 -5.66 -23.24 25.01
C LYS A 237 -5.05 -22.67 23.71
N PHE A 238 -5.39 -21.44 23.34
CA PHE A 238 -4.92 -20.79 22.11
C PHE A 238 -3.80 -19.78 22.37
N ARG A 239 -3.88 -19.05 23.49
CA ARG A 239 -2.98 -17.94 23.84
C ARG A 239 -1.47 -18.22 23.79
N ALA A 240 -1.06 -19.49 23.83
CA ALA A 240 0.35 -19.85 23.73
C ALA A 240 0.97 -19.42 22.39
N GLN A 241 0.19 -19.46 21.30
CA GLN A 241 0.66 -19.19 19.93
C GLN A 241 -0.27 -18.25 19.16
N PHE A 242 -1.57 -18.23 19.50
CA PHE A 242 -2.61 -17.50 18.77
C PHE A 242 -3.35 -16.51 19.69
N ASP A 243 -3.29 -15.22 19.35
CA ASP A 243 -4.05 -14.16 20.00
C ASP A 243 -5.39 -13.97 19.28
N ILE A 244 -6.42 -14.68 19.76
CA ILE A 244 -7.75 -14.71 19.17
C ILE A 244 -8.59 -13.56 19.74
N ASP A 245 -9.21 -12.78 18.85
CA ASP A 245 -10.23 -11.82 19.22
C ASP A 245 -11.60 -12.50 19.28
N TRP A 246 -11.97 -12.93 20.48
CA TRP A 246 -13.24 -13.60 20.74
C TRP A 246 -14.46 -12.73 20.43
N CYS A 247 -14.33 -11.40 20.40
CA CYS A 247 -15.44 -10.51 20.05
C CYS A 247 -15.76 -10.49 18.55
N LYS A 248 -14.87 -11.03 17.70
CA LYS A 248 -15.06 -11.14 16.26
C LYS A 248 -15.19 -12.58 15.77
N ILE A 249 -15.48 -13.51 16.67
CA ILE A 249 -15.82 -14.88 16.29
C ILE A 249 -17.24 -14.94 15.75
N ASN A 250 -17.42 -15.67 14.66
CA ASN A 250 -18.72 -15.95 14.10
C ASN A 250 -18.96 -17.46 14.02
N LEU A 251 -20.09 -17.93 14.55
CA LEU A 251 -20.50 -19.33 14.54
C LEU A 251 -21.68 -19.48 13.58
N VAL A 252 -21.49 -20.27 12.52
CA VAL A 252 -22.46 -20.45 11.45
C VAL A 252 -22.86 -21.91 11.36
N ASP A 253 -24.15 -22.18 11.53
CA ASP A 253 -24.78 -23.46 11.26
C ASP A 253 -25.45 -23.40 9.89
N ILE A 254 -24.78 -23.94 8.87
CA ILE A 254 -25.21 -23.85 7.46
C ILE A 254 -26.60 -24.49 7.28
N THR A 255 -26.95 -25.49 8.09
CA THR A 255 -28.27 -26.16 7.97
C THR A 255 -29.44 -25.27 8.37
N LYS A 256 -29.20 -24.28 9.23
CA LYS A 256 -30.22 -23.31 9.70
C LYS A 256 -30.23 -22.03 8.89
N VAL A 257 -29.15 -21.76 8.16
CA VAL A 257 -29.13 -20.65 7.21
C VAL A 257 -30.10 -21.03 6.09
N ILE A 258 -31.27 -20.41 6.10
CA ILE A 258 -32.10 -20.37 4.89
C ILE A 258 -31.19 -19.77 3.83
N MET A 259 -30.77 -20.59 2.87
CA MET A 259 -30.18 -20.15 1.62
C MET A 259 -31.23 -19.28 0.96
N ILE A 260 -31.31 -18.01 1.36
CA ILE A 260 -31.72 -16.95 0.46
C ILE A 260 -30.65 -17.09 -0.61
N HIS A 261 -30.96 -17.87 -1.64
CA HIS A 261 -30.36 -17.70 -2.94
C HIS A 261 -30.62 -16.24 -3.19
N SER A 262 -29.63 -15.42 -2.85
CA SER A 262 -29.63 -14.06 -3.30
C SER A 262 -29.68 -14.30 -4.79
N ASN A 263 -30.84 -14.05 -5.39
CA ASN A 263 -30.96 -13.64 -6.78
C ASN A 263 -30.23 -12.29 -6.87
N ARG A 264 -28.96 -12.25 -6.43
CA ARG A 264 -27.96 -11.40 -7.03
C ARG A 264 -28.03 -11.85 -8.48
N PRO A 265 -28.53 -11.00 -9.38
CA PRO A 265 -28.35 -11.29 -10.78
C PRO A 265 -26.87 -11.63 -10.95
N ASP A 266 -26.58 -12.72 -11.66
CA ASP A 266 -25.22 -13.09 -12.01
C ASP A 266 -24.46 -11.79 -12.31
N PRO A 267 -23.31 -11.54 -11.66
CA PRO A 267 -22.48 -10.41 -12.03
C PRO A 267 -22.37 -10.49 -13.56
N GLY A 268 -22.96 -9.50 -14.25
CA GLY A 268 -22.94 -9.49 -15.70
C GLY A 268 -21.50 -9.73 -16.13
N THR A 269 -21.30 -10.43 -17.26
CA THR A 269 -20.01 -11.03 -17.68
C THR A 269 -18.77 -10.16 -17.50
N GLY A 270 -18.88 -8.85 -17.27
CA GLY A 270 -17.79 -7.89 -17.05
C GLY A 270 -17.08 -7.58 -18.36
N VAL A 271 -17.12 -8.54 -19.28
CA VAL A 271 -16.93 -8.44 -20.70
C VAL A 271 -18.08 -7.60 -21.26
N LEU A 272 -17.74 -6.43 -21.82
CA LEU A 272 -18.66 -5.72 -22.70
C LEU A 272 -19.16 -6.72 -23.75
N PRO A 273 -20.46 -6.74 -24.09
CA PRO A 273 -20.94 -7.54 -25.22
C PRO A 273 -20.03 -7.27 -26.41
N ASP A 274 -19.74 -8.30 -27.21
CA ASP A 274 -18.84 -8.25 -28.37
C ASP A 274 -19.27 -7.11 -29.30
N ILE A 275 -18.79 -5.92 -28.97
CA ILE A 275 -18.96 -4.70 -29.75
C ILE A 275 -18.04 -4.96 -30.91
N GLY A 276 -18.66 -5.46 -31.99
CA GLY A 276 -17.97 -5.89 -33.19
C GLY A 276 -16.83 -4.94 -33.55
N GLU A 277 -15.75 -5.54 -34.05
CA GLU A 277 -14.53 -4.90 -34.56
C GLU A 277 -14.26 -3.51 -33.98
N TYR A 278 -13.38 -3.47 -32.98
CA TYR A 278 -12.83 -2.24 -32.40
C TYR A 278 -12.47 -1.26 -33.52
N ASN A 279 -13.38 -0.30 -33.75
CA ASN A 279 -13.17 0.83 -34.64
C ASN A 279 -12.73 1.97 -33.75
N PRO A 280 -11.41 2.10 -33.47
CA PRO A 280 -10.93 3.28 -32.78
C PRO A 280 -11.37 4.49 -33.60
N PRO A 281 -11.74 5.61 -32.95
CA PRO A 281 -11.90 6.86 -33.67
C PRO A 281 -10.67 7.06 -34.56
N PRO A 282 -10.83 7.42 -35.85
CA PRO A 282 -9.68 7.61 -36.72
C PRO A 282 -8.72 8.60 -36.05
N GLU A 283 -7.41 8.33 -36.09
CA GLU A 283 -6.37 9.14 -35.45
C GLU A 283 -6.36 10.62 -35.90
N SER A 284 -7.19 10.98 -36.86
CA SER A 284 -7.49 12.34 -37.28
C SER A 284 -8.58 13.04 -36.45
N LEU A 285 -8.73 12.73 -35.16
CA LEU A 285 -9.53 13.57 -34.27
C LEU A 285 -8.83 14.94 -34.19
N LYS A 286 -9.30 15.89 -35.01
CA LYS A 286 -8.83 17.28 -35.01
C LYS A 286 -8.88 17.77 -33.57
N SER A 287 -7.70 18.07 -33.00
CA SER A 287 -7.56 18.62 -31.65
C SER A 287 -8.55 19.77 -31.50
N ARG A 288 -9.34 19.77 -30.43
CA ARG A 288 -10.29 20.86 -30.20
C ARG A 288 -9.47 22.14 -30.00
N ASP A 289 -9.60 23.09 -30.92
CA ASP A 289 -8.79 24.31 -30.92
C ASP A 289 -9.22 25.24 -29.77
N PHE A 290 -8.59 25.07 -28.60
CA PHE A 290 -8.82 25.90 -27.40
C PHE A 290 -8.21 27.31 -27.51
N PHE A 291 -7.66 27.68 -28.67
CA PHE A 291 -7.02 28.97 -28.88
C PHE A 291 -8.00 30.14 -28.69
N ALA A 292 -9.24 29.98 -29.15
CA ALA A 292 -10.28 30.97 -28.94
C ALA A 292 -10.67 31.10 -27.45
N ASP A 293 -10.82 29.97 -26.75
CA ASP A 293 -11.16 29.94 -25.32
C ASP A 293 -10.04 30.55 -24.45
N PHE A 294 -8.78 30.31 -24.83
CA PHE A 294 -7.61 30.93 -24.21
C PHE A 294 -7.58 32.44 -24.44
N LEU A 295 -7.82 32.89 -25.67
CA LEU A 295 -7.92 34.32 -25.99
C LEU A 295 -9.04 35.01 -25.21
N ILE A 296 -10.21 34.38 -25.08
CA ILE A 296 -11.34 34.94 -24.32
C ILE A 296 -11.00 35.01 -22.82
N THR A 297 -10.39 33.95 -22.28
CA THR A 297 -10.02 33.88 -20.86
C THR A 297 -8.94 34.90 -20.49
N LEU A 298 -8.07 35.28 -21.42
CA LEU A 298 -7.06 36.33 -21.21
C LEU A 298 -7.59 37.75 -21.49
N ALA A 299 -8.34 37.91 -22.58
CA ALA A 299 -8.79 39.22 -23.05
C ALA A 299 -9.84 39.84 -22.12
N VAL A 300 -10.77 39.04 -21.58
CA VAL A 300 -11.85 39.56 -20.73
C VAL A 300 -11.30 40.14 -19.41
N PRO A 301 -10.47 39.43 -18.61
CA PRO A 301 -9.87 40.01 -17.41
C PRO A 301 -8.95 41.20 -17.71
N SER A 302 -8.20 41.16 -18.82
CA SER A 302 -7.33 42.27 -19.24
C SER A 302 -8.13 43.54 -19.57
N ALA A 303 -9.23 43.40 -20.30
CA ALA A 303 -10.13 44.52 -20.61
C ALA A 303 -10.74 45.11 -19.33
N VAL A 304 -11.21 44.27 -18.41
CA VAL A 304 -11.73 44.72 -17.11
C VAL A 304 -10.65 45.46 -16.31
N ALA A 305 -9.43 44.91 -16.26
CA ALA A 305 -8.31 45.56 -15.59
C ALA A 305 -7.97 46.92 -16.22
N MET A 306 -7.96 47.05 -17.55
CA MET A 306 -7.73 48.33 -18.23
C MET A 306 -8.80 49.37 -17.89
N VAL A 307 -10.07 48.97 -17.82
CA VAL A 307 -11.15 49.88 -17.42
C VAL A 307 -10.94 50.33 -15.98
N LEU A 308 -10.63 49.41 -15.07
CA LEU A 308 -10.35 49.74 -13.66
C LEU A 308 -9.14 50.68 -13.53
N PHE A 309 -8.04 50.42 -14.26
CA PHE A 309 -6.88 51.31 -14.28
C PHE A 309 -7.20 52.68 -14.88
N SER A 310 -8.05 52.75 -15.90
CA SER A 310 -8.48 54.01 -16.49
C SER A 310 -9.34 54.81 -15.52
N VAL A 311 -10.26 54.16 -14.80
CA VAL A 311 -11.09 54.80 -13.77
C VAL A 311 -10.23 55.27 -12.59
N LEU A 312 -9.30 54.44 -12.11
CA LEU A 312 -8.36 54.80 -11.05
C LEU A 312 -7.44 55.94 -11.50
N GLY A 313 -6.93 55.87 -12.73
CA GLY A 313 -6.13 56.93 -13.35
C GLY A 313 -6.92 58.23 -13.46
N TYR A 314 -8.16 58.21 -13.93
CA TYR A 314 -9.05 59.37 -13.96
C TYR A 314 -9.32 59.92 -12.56
N SER A 315 -9.58 59.06 -11.58
CA SER A 315 -9.79 59.50 -10.19
C SER A 315 -8.52 60.10 -9.57
N MET A 316 -7.35 59.52 -9.82
CA MET A 316 -6.08 59.95 -9.22
C MET A 316 -5.44 61.14 -9.94
N CYS A 317 -5.61 61.26 -11.26
CA CYS A 317 -5.04 62.32 -12.09
C CYS A 317 -6.02 63.47 -12.34
N CYS A 318 -7.29 63.18 -12.63
CA CYS A 318 -8.29 64.21 -13.00
C CYS A 318 -9.17 64.67 -11.81
N ARG A 319 -9.42 63.84 -10.78
CA ARG A 319 -10.09 64.27 -9.52
C ARG A 319 -9.12 64.63 -8.39
N ARG A 320 -7.86 64.90 -8.70
CA ARG A 320 -6.88 65.44 -7.74
C ARG A 320 -7.14 66.91 -7.35
N GLU A 321 -8.31 67.46 -7.66
CA GLU A 321 -8.84 68.73 -7.15
C GLU A 321 -9.08 68.74 -5.62
N GLY A 322 -8.98 67.58 -4.97
CA GLY A 322 -9.02 67.49 -3.50
C GLY A 322 -7.77 68.04 -2.80
N VAL A 323 -6.69 68.37 -3.52
CA VAL A 323 -5.53 69.06 -2.94
C VAL A 323 -5.85 70.54 -2.76
N ASP A 324 -6.41 71.20 -3.78
CA ASP A 324 -6.73 72.63 -3.70
C ASP A 324 -7.86 72.91 -2.71
N LYS A 325 -8.89 72.06 -2.64
CA LYS A 325 -9.94 72.15 -1.59
C LYS A 325 -9.39 71.95 -0.18
N ARG A 326 -8.39 71.07 0.02
CA ARG A 326 -7.75 70.86 1.33
C ARG A 326 -6.82 72.02 1.69
N ASN A 327 -6.07 72.55 0.73
CA ASN A 327 -5.20 73.70 0.92
C ASN A 327 -6.04 74.95 1.26
N MET A 328 -7.20 75.14 0.64
CA MET A 328 -8.10 76.26 0.97
C MET A 328 -8.73 76.15 2.38
N GLN A 329 -8.87 74.95 2.94
CA GLN A 329 -9.40 74.73 4.29
C GLN A 329 -8.32 74.66 5.39
N THR A 330 -7.03 74.67 5.03
CA THR A 330 -5.92 74.56 5.98
C THR A 330 -5.30 75.94 6.21
N ALA A 331 -5.08 76.33 7.46
CA ALA A 331 -4.49 77.63 7.77
C ALA A 331 -3.07 77.77 7.16
N ASP A 332 -2.77 78.93 6.56
CA ASP A 332 -1.54 79.19 5.79
C ASP A 332 -0.25 78.83 6.54
N ILE A 333 -0.22 78.99 7.87
CA ILE A 333 0.97 78.70 8.67
C ILE A 333 1.32 77.21 8.69
N GLN A 334 0.31 76.32 8.65
CA GLN A 334 0.53 74.88 8.57
C GLN A 334 0.96 74.47 7.16
N LEU A 335 0.43 75.12 6.11
CA LEU A 335 0.86 74.88 4.73
C LEU A 335 2.33 75.22 4.50
N VAL A 336 2.79 76.36 5.04
CA VAL A 336 4.21 76.76 4.95
C VAL A 336 5.10 75.76 5.69
N HIS A 337 4.72 75.31 6.87
CA HIS A 337 5.47 74.30 7.63
C HIS A 337 5.56 72.96 6.88
N HIS A 338 4.45 72.48 6.31
CA HIS A 338 4.45 71.24 5.54
C HIS A 338 5.26 71.35 4.24
N SER A 339 5.20 72.49 3.55
CA SER A 339 6.01 72.72 2.34
C SER A 339 7.50 72.79 2.64
N SER A 340 7.91 73.35 3.78
CA SER A 340 9.31 73.39 4.20
C SER A 340 9.82 71.98 4.52
N ILE A 341 9.05 71.18 5.28
CA ILE A 341 9.40 69.78 5.58
C ILE A 341 9.53 68.96 4.30
N GLN A 342 8.61 69.12 3.35
CA GLN A 342 8.65 68.39 2.10
C GLN A 342 9.85 68.79 1.23
N LYS A 343 10.21 70.08 1.22
CA LYS A 343 11.42 70.58 0.55
C LYS A 343 12.69 70.00 1.17
N SER A 344 12.82 70.07 2.49
CA SER A 344 13.95 69.49 3.24
C SER A 344 14.04 67.98 3.03
N THR A 345 12.92 67.26 2.99
CA THR A 345 12.91 65.80 2.76
C THR A 345 13.33 65.45 1.33
N LYS A 346 12.91 66.24 0.32
CA LYS A 346 13.37 66.07 -1.06
C LYS A 346 14.85 66.36 -1.22
N GLU A 347 15.36 67.38 -0.53
CA GLU A 347 16.77 67.75 -0.53
C GLU A 347 17.63 66.69 0.16
N LEU A 348 17.20 66.17 1.32
CA LEU A 348 17.86 65.02 1.96
C LEU A 348 17.86 63.78 1.08
N ARG A 349 16.77 63.49 0.37
CA ARG A 349 16.71 62.38 -0.59
C ARG A 349 17.56 62.61 -1.84
N SER A 350 17.72 63.85 -2.31
CA SER A 350 18.63 64.13 -3.43
C SER A 350 20.09 63.97 -2.99
N MET A 351 20.43 64.40 -1.78
CA MET A 351 21.74 64.18 -1.18
C MET A 351 22.00 62.71 -0.89
N SER A 352 21.01 61.92 -0.46
CA SER A 352 21.17 60.48 -0.27
C SER A 352 21.36 59.74 -1.60
N LYS A 353 20.62 60.12 -2.64
CA LYS A 353 20.75 59.53 -3.98
C LYS A 353 22.10 59.86 -4.63
N ASN A 354 22.69 61.02 -4.31
CA ASN A 354 24.04 61.37 -4.72
C ASN A 354 25.15 60.74 -3.85
N ARG A 355 24.79 60.06 -2.74
CA ARG A 355 25.75 59.37 -1.85
C ARG A 355 26.11 57.96 -2.31
N GLU A 356 25.41 57.42 -3.32
CA GLU A 356 25.66 56.07 -3.86
C GLU A 356 26.82 56.00 -4.89
N ILE A 357 27.47 57.11 -5.26
CA ILE A 357 28.55 57.12 -6.28
C ILE A 357 29.95 57.42 -5.71
N SER A 358 30.09 57.75 -4.42
CA SER A 358 31.43 57.80 -3.79
C SER A 358 31.33 57.79 -2.27
N TRP A 359 31.60 56.64 -1.66
CA TRP A 359 31.95 56.59 -0.24
C TRP A 359 33.34 57.24 -0.06
N PRO A 360 33.51 58.28 0.78
CA PRO A 360 34.85 58.73 1.13
C PRO A 360 35.53 57.65 1.99
N LEU A 361 36.74 57.26 1.60
CA LEU A 361 37.59 56.21 2.19
C LEU A 361 38.04 56.46 3.65
N SER A 362 37.48 57.44 4.37
CA SER A 362 38.00 57.93 5.66
C SER A 362 37.19 57.53 6.89
N THR A 363 36.14 56.71 6.78
CA THR A 363 35.44 56.13 7.94
C THR A 363 35.37 54.60 7.93
N LEU A 364 36.45 53.95 7.45
CA LEU A 364 36.70 52.55 7.77
C LEU A 364 37.19 52.47 9.23
N PRO A 365 36.51 51.74 10.14
CA PRO A 365 37.12 51.40 11.41
C PRO A 365 38.32 50.49 11.16
N VAL A 366 39.51 51.01 11.46
CA VAL A 366 40.75 50.25 11.64
C VAL A 366 40.49 49.28 12.79
N PHE A 367 40.80 47.98 12.59
CA PHE A 367 40.63 46.83 13.50
C PHE A 367 39.47 45.87 13.18
N SER A 368 39.68 44.96 12.24
CA SER A 368 39.83 43.53 12.57
C SER A 368 40.24 42.76 11.30
N GLN A 369 41.22 41.87 11.46
CA GLN A 369 41.77 41.07 10.38
C GLN A 369 40.81 39.93 10.04
N SER A 370 40.76 39.60 8.74
CA SER A 370 40.33 38.32 8.17
C SER A 370 38.81 38.07 8.05
N GLY A 371 38.33 38.17 6.80
CA GLY A 371 37.40 37.18 6.24
C GLY A 371 35.90 37.43 6.41
N GLU A 372 35.31 37.97 5.35
CA GLU A 372 33.92 37.78 4.92
C GLU A 372 32.81 38.55 5.66
N VAL A 373 32.49 39.73 5.13
CA VAL A 373 31.25 40.46 5.42
C VAL A 373 30.19 40.07 4.40
N VAL A 374 29.17 39.36 4.87
CA VAL A 374 28.00 38.91 4.12
C VAL A 374 27.17 40.13 3.67
N PRO A 375 26.74 40.24 2.40
CA PRO A 375 25.85 41.31 1.96
C PRO A 375 24.42 41.10 2.49
N PRO A 376 23.67 42.16 2.81
CA PRO A 376 22.30 42.04 3.27
C PRO A 376 21.42 41.47 2.15
N ILE A 377 20.74 40.37 2.46
CA ILE A 377 19.78 39.68 1.58
C ILE A 377 18.57 40.61 1.37
N HIS A 378 18.35 41.01 0.12
CA HIS A 378 17.11 41.63 -0.34
C HIS A 378 16.05 40.53 -0.52
N PRO A 379 14.83 40.65 0.03
CA PRO A 379 13.83 39.60 -0.05
C PRO A 379 13.05 39.70 -1.37
N ASP A 380 13.64 39.24 -2.46
CA ASP A 380 12.94 39.02 -3.73
C ASP A 380 13.43 37.72 -4.37
N ASN A 381 13.06 36.58 -3.78
CA ASN A 381 12.65 35.40 -4.55
C ASN A 381 12.17 34.27 -3.63
N TYR A 382 10.96 33.84 -3.91
CA TYR A 382 10.31 32.64 -3.40
C TYR A 382 10.89 31.44 -4.14
N GLU A 383 11.67 30.60 -3.46
CA GLU A 383 11.74 29.17 -3.76
C GLU A 383 12.45 28.38 -2.64
N THR A 384 11.89 27.21 -2.32
CA THR A 384 12.44 26.10 -1.52
C THR A 384 12.57 26.29 0.01
N THR A 385 11.53 25.86 0.73
CA THR A 385 11.56 25.61 2.17
C THR A 385 12.19 24.24 2.44
N SER A 386 13.46 24.19 2.82
CA SER A 386 14.08 23.04 3.49
C SER A 386 14.46 23.43 4.91
N MET A 387 13.64 23.04 5.89
CA MET A 387 13.95 23.15 7.31
C MET A 387 15.08 22.17 7.70
N PRO A 388 16.12 22.59 8.42
CA PRO A 388 17.08 21.65 9.00
C PRO A 388 16.57 21.12 10.35
N LEU A 389 16.52 19.79 10.45
CA LEU A 389 16.28 19.01 11.67
C LEU A 389 17.38 19.23 12.71
N MET A 390 16.99 19.46 13.97
CA MET A 390 17.87 19.41 15.14
C MET A 390 18.54 18.03 15.25
N GLN A 391 19.87 18.00 15.21
CA GLN A 391 20.66 16.84 15.63
C GLN A 391 21.02 16.98 17.10
N THR A 392 20.59 16.00 17.89
CA THR A 392 20.94 15.78 19.29
C THR A 392 22.38 15.31 19.42
N GLN A 393 23.19 16.05 20.17
CA GLN A 393 24.55 15.66 20.57
C GLN A 393 24.48 14.61 21.68
N THR A 394 25.07 13.44 21.45
CA THR A 394 25.40 12.46 22.48
C THR A 394 26.90 12.18 22.48
N ASN A 395 27.41 11.97 23.71
CA ASN A 395 28.72 11.46 24.12
C ASN A 395 29.91 12.43 24.29
N LEU A 396 30.26 12.63 25.57
CA LEU A 396 31.64 12.46 26.03
C LEU A 396 31.63 11.96 27.49
N GLN A 397 32.00 10.69 27.68
CA GLN A 397 32.41 10.13 28.96
C GLN A 397 33.80 10.67 29.33
N ASN A 398 34.00 11.08 30.57
CA ASN A 398 35.26 10.76 31.26
C ASN A 398 35.08 10.68 32.78
N GLN A 399 35.81 9.70 33.32
CA GLN A 399 35.86 9.18 34.68
C GLN A 399 36.17 10.24 35.75
N ILE A 400 35.65 10.04 36.97
CA ILE A 400 36.39 10.11 38.25
C ILE A 400 35.67 9.18 39.26
N GLN A 401 36.47 8.58 40.15
CA GLN A 401 36.28 7.34 40.87
C GLN A 401 36.24 7.60 42.40
N ILE A 402 35.26 7.00 43.11
CA ILE A 402 35.27 6.52 44.54
C ILE A 402 35.23 7.61 45.65
N PRO A 403 34.69 7.40 46.90
CA PRO A 403 34.35 6.14 47.61
C PRO A 403 32.97 5.98 48.29
N GLN A 404 32.69 4.72 48.64
CA GLN A 404 31.73 4.24 49.65
C GLN A 404 31.94 4.88 51.03
N GLN A 405 30.82 5.07 51.75
CA GLN A 405 30.75 4.94 53.21
C GLN A 405 29.34 4.51 53.65
N GLN A 406 29.29 3.40 54.39
CA GLN A 406 28.26 2.94 55.32
C GLN A 406 29.05 2.45 56.55
N PRO A 407 28.56 2.37 57.81
CA PRO A 407 27.21 2.53 58.38
C PRO A 407 27.12 3.51 59.58
N SER A 408 25.93 3.61 60.18
CA SER A 408 25.61 3.59 61.64
C SER A 408 24.69 4.74 62.08
N GLY A 409 23.52 4.40 62.63
CA GLY A 409 22.56 5.32 63.23
C GLY A 409 21.17 4.73 63.22
#